data_AF-A0A2T2SZ78-F1
#
_entry.id   AF-A0A2T2SZ78-F1
#
_cell.length_a   1.000
_cell.length_b   1.000
_cell.length_c   1.000
_cell.angle_alpha   90.00
_cell.angle_beta   90.00
_cell.angle_gamma   90.00
#
_symmetry.space_group_name_H-M   'P 1'
#
loop_
_entity.id
_entity.type
_entity.pdbx_description
1 polymer ?
#
loop_
_entity_poly.entity_id
_entity_poly.type
_entity_poly.pdbx_seq_one_letter_code
_entity_poly.pdbx_strand_id
1 'polypeptide(L)'
;MLFHIVPWIGLLGGVLVLSACQSSPEFEAEVVRLDSAKAAQKAHAVEQDVAPHPTAGFDVRLWASELLLADPIALDTDSKGRVYATGSSRSGGLLDIRDHPDWTTEVLTHKTVEDQREFIRREMAPERSEENTWL
;
A
#
# COMPACT_ATOMS: atom_id res chain seq x y z
N MET A 1 -35.77 -56.43 -6.35
CA MET A 1 -34.42 -56.34 -6.94
C MET A 1 -33.91 -54.91 -6.73
N LEU A 2 -33.53 -54.56 -5.49
CA LEU A 2 -33.30 -53.17 -5.05
C LEU A 2 -32.23 -53.15 -3.95
N PHE A 3 -31.04 -53.69 -4.22
CA PHE A 3 -29.97 -53.79 -3.21
C PHE A 3 -28.54 -53.61 -3.75
N HIS A 4 -28.32 -52.83 -4.82
CA HIS A 4 -26.95 -52.61 -5.32
C HIS A 4 -26.55 -51.15 -5.64
N ILE A 5 -27.40 -50.16 -5.38
CA ILE A 5 -27.10 -48.75 -5.75
C ILE A 5 -26.51 -47.93 -4.58
N VAL A 6 -26.54 -48.46 -3.36
CA VAL A 6 -26.10 -47.74 -2.14
C VAL A 6 -24.58 -47.63 -1.94
N PRO A 7 -23.68 -48.53 -2.41
CA PRO A 7 -22.27 -48.48 -1.98
C PRO A 7 -21.43 -47.42 -2.72
N TRP A 8 -21.91 -46.86 -3.84
CA TRP A 8 -21.13 -45.93 -4.67
C TRP A 8 -21.26 -44.46 -4.24
N ILE A 9 -22.37 -44.08 -3.58
CA ILE A 9 -22.57 -42.72 -3.06
C ILE A 9 -21.66 -42.45 -1.86
N GLY A 10 -21.40 -43.47 -1.01
CA GLY A 10 -20.48 -43.36 0.13
C GLY A 10 -19.01 -43.17 -0.29
N LEU A 11 -18.58 -43.78 -1.38
CA LEU A 11 -17.22 -43.65 -1.91
C LEU A 11 -16.97 -42.28 -2.57
N LEU A 12 -17.95 -41.74 -3.30
CA LEU A 12 -17.87 -40.38 -3.87
C LEU A 12 -17.91 -39.29 -2.79
N GLY A 13 -18.72 -39.47 -1.74
CA GLY A 13 -18.78 -38.54 -0.60
C GLY A 13 -17.48 -38.50 0.23
N GLY A 14 -16.81 -39.65 0.40
CA GLY A 14 -15.54 -39.73 1.14
C GLY A 14 -14.35 -39.06 0.42
N VAL A 15 -14.32 -39.12 -0.92
CA VAL A 15 -13.27 -38.46 -1.74
C VAL A 15 -13.42 -36.94 -1.73
N LEU A 16 -14.64 -36.40 -1.67
CA LEU A 16 -14.92 -34.96 -1.61
C LEU A 16 -14.46 -34.30 -0.29
N VAL A 17 -14.49 -35.03 0.83
CA VAL A 17 -14.09 -34.50 2.16
C VAL A 17 -12.56 -34.39 2.31
N LEU A 18 -11.79 -35.29 1.69
CA LEU A 18 -10.33 -35.28 1.79
C LEU A 18 -9.66 -34.17 0.96
N SER A 19 -10.36 -33.60 -0.03
CA SER A 19 -9.83 -32.52 -0.86
C SER A 19 -10.06 -31.12 -0.27
N ALA A 20 -10.76 -31.00 0.86
CA ALA A 20 -11.03 -29.73 1.53
C ALA A 20 -9.91 -29.28 2.50
N CYS A 21 -8.93 -30.16 2.78
CA CYS A 21 -7.72 -29.82 3.52
C CYS A 21 -6.61 -29.34 2.58
N GLN A 22 -6.83 -28.24 1.87
CA GLN A 22 -5.71 -27.48 1.31
C GLN A 22 -5.29 -26.47 2.36
N SER A 23 -4.16 -26.74 3.03
CA SER A 23 -3.50 -25.76 3.90
C SER A 23 -3.17 -24.53 3.09
N SER A 24 -3.53 -23.34 3.59
CA SER A 24 -3.06 -22.09 3.00
C SER A 24 -1.53 -22.14 2.88
N PRO A 25 -0.96 -21.70 1.74
CA PRO A 25 0.49 -21.64 1.59
C PRO A 25 1.09 -20.80 2.71
N GLU A 26 2.21 -21.29 3.25
CA GLU A 26 2.95 -20.62 4.31
C GLU A 26 3.48 -19.28 3.77
N PHE A 27 3.35 -18.21 4.54
CA PHE A 27 3.86 -16.89 4.12
C PHE A 27 5.39 -16.91 4.11
N GLU A 28 5.99 -16.88 2.92
CA GLU A 28 7.42 -16.66 2.76
C GLU A 28 7.70 -15.17 2.66
N ALA A 29 8.35 -14.61 3.67
CA ALA A 29 8.74 -13.22 3.68
C ALA A 29 9.83 -12.95 2.63
N GLU A 30 9.56 -12.04 1.69
CA GLU A 30 10.60 -11.53 0.78
C GLU A 30 11.63 -10.72 1.58
N VAL A 31 12.90 -11.08 1.44
CA VAL A 31 13.99 -10.37 2.12
C VAL A 31 14.64 -9.37 1.17
N VAL A 32 14.18 -8.13 1.23
CA VAL A 32 14.81 -7.00 0.52
C VAL A 32 16.05 -6.54 1.28
N ARG A 33 17.19 -6.42 0.58
CA ARG A 33 18.44 -5.87 1.13
C ARG A 33 18.94 -4.72 0.28
N LEU A 34 19.23 -3.60 0.92
CA LEU A 34 19.88 -2.46 0.28
C LEU A 34 21.38 -2.47 0.62
N ASP A 35 22.22 -2.22 -0.39
CA ASP A 35 23.65 -2.00 -0.18
C ASP A 35 23.88 -0.80 0.75
N SER A 36 24.86 -0.89 1.64
CA SER A 36 25.07 0.12 2.69
C SER A 36 25.49 1.48 2.14
N ALA A 37 26.28 1.51 1.06
CA ALA A 37 26.68 2.76 0.43
C ALA A 37 25.49 3.42 -0.28
N LYS A 38 24.66 2.62 -0.97
CA LYS A 38 23.42 3.12 -1.59
C LYS A 38 22.42 3.61 -0.54
N ALA A 39 22.27 2.90 0.58
CA ALA A 39 21.40 3.30 1.68
C ALA A 39 21.84 4.65 2.26
N ALA A 40 23.15 4.84 2.51
CA ALA A 40 23.68 6.10 3.02
C ALA A 40 23.49 7.26 2.03
N GLN A 41 23.72 7.01 0.73
CA GLN A 41 23.49 8.02 -0.32
C GLN A 41 22.03 8.44 -0.38
N LYS A 42 21.10 7.48 -0.34
CA LYS A 42 19.67 7.76 -0.38
C LYS A 42 19.18 8.49 0.86
N ALA A 43 19.66 8.08 2.05
CA ALA A 43 19.38 8.78 3.30
C ALA A 43 19.81 10.25 3.24
N HIS A 44 21.04 10.51 2.78
CA HIS A 44 21.53 11.87 2.63
C HIS A 44 20.67 12.72 1.67
N ALA A 45 20.28 12.15 0.53
CA ALA A 45 19.43 12.84 -0.44
C ALA A 45 18.05 13.18 0.14
N VAL A 46 17.39 12.24 0.82
CA VAL A 46 16.07 12.45 1.42
C VAL A 46 16.12 13.44 2.58
N GLU A 47 17.15 13.36 3.44
CA GLU A 47 17.31 14.29 4.57
C GLU A 47 17.55 15.73 4.11
N GLN A 48 18.26 15.93 3.00
CA GLN A 48 18.46 17.24 2.38
C GLN A 48 17.19 17.78 1.73
N ASP A 49 16.41 16.92 1.08
CA ASP A 49 15.16 17.29 0.40
C ASP A 49 14.04 17.63 1.39
N VAL A 50 13.84 16.78 2.41
CA VAL A 50 12.82 16.99 3.45
C VAL A 50 13.20 18.13 4.40
N ALA A 51 14.50 18.36 4.61
CA ALA A 51 15.05 19.38 5.50
C ALA A 51 14.30 19.44 6.85
N PRO A 52 14.36 18.38 7.68
CA PRO A 52 13.61 18.35 8.94
C PRO A 52 14.04 19.49 9.86
N HIS A 53 13.07 20.14 10.50
CA HIS A 53 13.30 21.20 11.49
C HIS A 53 12.98 20.68 12.90
N PRO A 54 13.83 19.83 13.50
CA PRO A 54 13.56 19.30 14.83
C PRO A 54 13.67 20.40 15.89
N THR A 55 12.88 20.25 16.95
CA THR A 55 13.01 21.06 18.16
C THR A 55 14.40 20.88 18.78
N ALA A 56 14.89 21.91 19.47
CA ALA A 56 16.17 21.85 20.18
C ALA A 56 16.29 20.59 21.05
N GLY A 57 17.40 19.85 20.89
CA GLY A 57 17.68 18.60 21.60
C GLY A 57 17.25 17.33 20.86
N PHE A 58 16.65 17.44 19.68
CA PHE A 58 16.28 16.30 18.82
C PHE A 58 17.08 16.28 17.52
N ASP A 59 17.36 15.08 17.03
CA ASP A 59 17.96 14.80 15.73
C ASP A 59 17.02 13.86 14.93
N VAL A 60 16.99 14.02 13.61
CA VAL A 60 16.12 13.23 12.72
C VAL A 60 16.98 12.59 11.64
N ARG A 61 16.87 11.27 11.49
CA ARG A 61 17.63 10.48 10.52
C ARG A 61 16.71 9.51 9.80
N LEU A 62 16.94 9.28 8.51
CA LEU A 62 16.16 8.32 7.74
C LEU A 62 16.44 6.90 8.24
N TRP A 63 15.38 6.20 8.65
CA TRP A 63 15.46 4.80 9.09
C TRP A 63 15.28 3.82 7.92
N ALA A 64 14.27 4.02 7.09
CA ALA A 64 13.99 3.19 5.92
C ALA A 64 13.52 4.10 4.76
N SER A 65 14.20 4.01 3.62
CA SER A 65 13.76 4.67 2.37
C SER A 65 12.55 3.96 1.76
N GLU A 66 11.93 4.58 0.76
CA GLU A 66 10.84 3.99 -0.02
C GLU A 66 11.20 2.66 -0.70
N LEU A 67 12.51 2.38 -0.90
CA LEU A 67 13.03 1.10 -1.39
C LEU A 67 12.84 -0.07 -0.40
N LEU A 68 12.70 0.22 0.90
CA LEU A 68 12.62 -0.77 1.97
C LEU A 68 11.21 -0.83 2.57
N LEU A 69 10.49 0.30 2.59
CA LEU A 69 9.17 0.40 3.18
C LEU A 69 8.32 1.38 2.37
N ALA A 70 7.38 0.83 1.60
CA ALA A 70 6.42 1.61 0.82
C ALA A 70 5.13 1.85 1.63
N ASP A 71 4.64 3.08 1.58
CA ASP A 71 3.35 3.52 2.15
C ASP A 71 3.05 2.99 3.57
N PRO A 72 3.92 3.26 4.57
CA PRO A 72 3.70 2.80 5.94
C PRO A 72 2.47 3.48 6.57
N ILE A 73 1.63 2.68 7.23
CA ILE A 73 0.42 3.11 7.94
C ILE A 73 0.60 3.00 9.45
N ALA A 74 1.26 1.93 9.92
CA ALA A 74 1.58 1.75 11.34
C ALA A 74 2.98 1.16 11.49
N LEU A 75 3.60 1.41 12.65
CA LEU A 75 4.86 0.80 13.05
C LEU A 75 4.83 0.45 14.55
N ASP A 76 5.50 -0.65 14.91
CA ASP A 76 5.70 -1.09 16.29
C ASP A 76 7.09 -1.70 16.44
N THR A 77 7.58 -1.77 17.67
CA THR A 77 8.90 -2.31 18.00
C THR A 77 8.81 -3.38 19.07
N ASP A 78 9.54 -4.46 18.90
CA ASP A 78 9.65 -5.48 19.95
C ASP A 78 10.79 -5.22 20.94
N SER A 79 10.88 -6.07 21.97
CA SER A 79 11.92 -6.00 23.00
C SER A 79 13.34 -6.29 22.50
N LYS A 80 13.51 -6.71 21.24
CA LYS A 80 14.81 -6.95 20.59
C LYS A 80 15.21 -5.80 19.66
N GLY A 81 14.39 -4.75 19.56
CA GLY A 81 14.64 -3.61 18.68
C GLY A 81 14.31 -3.89 17.21
N ARG A 82 13.52 -4.93 16.92
CA ARG A 82 13.00 -5.16 15.57
C ARG A 82 11.80 -4.25 15.36
N VAL A 83 11.78 -3.55 14.22
CA VAL A 83 10.65 -2.72 13.82
C VAL A 83 9.76 -3.52 12.88
N TYR A 84 8.47 -3.53 13.20
CA TYR A 84 7.40 -4.09 12.38
C TYR A 84 6.61 -2.92 11.82
N ALA A 85 6.43 -2.87 10.50
CA ALA A 85 5.61 -1.86 9.86
C ALA A 85 4.53 -2.54 9.02
N THR A 86 3.33 -1.94 9.01
CA THR A 86 2.29 -2.29 8.05
C THR A 86 2.28 -1.24 6.96
N GLY A 87 2.27 -1.69 5.72
CA GLY A 87 2.04 -0.85 4.56
C GLY A 87 0.74 -1.22 3.88
N SER A 88 0.17 -0.30 3.12
CA SER A 88 -0.86 -0.63 2.14
C SER A 88 -0.33 -0.24 0.78
N SER A 89 -0.37 -1.16 -0.18
CA SER A 89 -0.31 -0.71 -1.56
C SER A 89 -1.52 0.17 -1.83
N ARG A 90 -1.32 1.42 -2.22
CA ARG A 90 -2.41 2.16 -2.86
C ARG A 90 -2.63 1.48 -4.21
N SER A 91 -3.80 0.88 -4.43
CA SER A 91 -4.26 0.74 -5.81
C SER A 91 -4.29 2.15 -6.37
N GLY A 92 -3.81 2.36 -7.60
CA GLY A 92 -3.73 3.67 -8.27
C GLY A 92 -5.11 4.31 -8.40
N GLY A 93 -5.61 4.81 -7.28
CA GLY A 93 -6.93 5.37 -7.12
C GLY A 93 -6.98 6.75 -7.74
N LEU A 94 -7.94 7.54 -7.29
CA LEU A 94 -8.09 8.89 -7.77
C LEU A 94 -6.78 9.69 -7.63
N LEU A 95 -6.59 10.64 -8.55
CA LEU A 95 -5.45 11.55 -8.64
C LEU A 95 -4.97 12.02 -7.26
N ASP A 96 -3.65 12.00 -7.04
CA ASP A 96 -3.05 12.57 -5.84
C ASP A 96 -3.14 14.10 -5.90
N ILE A 97 -3.84 14.70 -4.95
CA ILE A 97 -4.08 16.14 -4.89
C ILE A 97 -3.21 16.84 -3.85
N ARG A 98 -2.22 16.16 -3.24
CA ARG A 98 -1.43 16.73 -2.14
C ARG A 98 -0.66 17.99 -2.54
N ASP A 99 -0.25 18.07 -3.79
CA ASP A 99 0.42 19.25 -4.35
C ASP A 99 -0.57 20.33 -4.84
N HIS A 100 -1.88 20.11 -4.65
CA HIS A 100 -2.97 21.03 -4.95
C HIS A 100 -3.81 21.38 -3.71
N PRO A 101 -3.27 22.15 -2.74
CA PRO A 101 -4.00 22.56 -1.55
C PRO A 101 -5.30 23.32 -1.87
N ASP A 102 -5.33 24.04 -3.00
CA ASP A 102 -6.48 24.77 -3.52
C ASP A 102 -7.68 23.85 -3.84
N TRP A 103 -7.42 22.61 -4.24
CA TRP A 103 -8.46 21.61 -4.55
C TRP A 103 -9.06 20.97 -3.31
N THR A 104 -8.33 20.97 -2.19
CA THR A 104 -8.70 20.24 -0.97
C THR A 104 -10.09 20.64 -0.46
N THR A 105 -10.40 21.94 -0.48
CA THR A 105 -11.67 22.45 0.06
C THR A 105 -12.86 21.92 -0.74
N GLU A 106 -12.80 21.96 -2.08
CA GLU A 106 -13.88 21.45 -2.93
C GLU A 106 -14.03 19.94 -2.81
N VAL A 107 -12.91 19.20 -2.86
CA VAL A 107 -12.93 17.73 -2.79
C VAL A 107 -13.54 17.22 -1.49
N LEU A 108 -13.33 17.91 -0.37
CA LEU A 108 -13.96 17.58 0.92
C LEU A 108 -15.49 17.76 0.93
N THR A 109 -16.05 18.56 0.01
CA THR A 109 -17.51 18.76 -0.09
C THR A 109 -18.22 17.64 -0.84
N HIS A 110 -17.53 16.89 -1.71
CA HIS A 110 -18.10 15.84 -2.54
C HIS A 110 -18.84 14.79 -1.70
N LYS A 111 -20.02 14.38 -2.17
CA LYS A 111 -20.87 13.37 -1.51
C LYS A 111 -20.99 12.10 -2.33
N THR A 112 -20.70 12.16 -3.63
CA THR A 112 -20.84 11.06 -4.56
C THR A 112 -19.56 10.83 -5.38
N VAL A 113 -19.43 9.65 -5.97
CA VAL A 113 -18.36 9.35 -6.94
C VAL A 113 -18.48 10.23 -8.18
N GLU A 114 -19.69 10.66 -8.54
CA GLU A 114 -19.90 11.49 -9.72
C GLU A 114 -19.40 12.92 -9.51
N ASP A 115 -19.57 13.49 -8.32
CA ASP A 115 -18.99 14.79 -7.95
C ASP A 115 -17.46 14.77 -8.18
N GLN A 116 -16.82 13.69 -7.73
CA GLN A 116 -15.39 13.50 -7.88
C GLN A 116 -14.96 13.30 -9.34
N ARG A 117 -15.76 12.62 -10.16
CA ARG A 117 -15.50 12.47 -11.60
C ARG A 117 -15.61 13.78 -12.37
N GLU A 118 -16.64 14.57 -12.08
CA GLU A 118 -16.84 15.87 -12.73
C GLU A 118 -15.74 16.85 -12.33
N PHE A 119 -15.33 16.86 -11.06
CA PHE A 119 -14.17 17.60 -10.60
C PHE A 119 -12.90 17.25 -11.38
N ILE A 120 -12.54 15.95 -11.46
CA ILE A 120 -11.34 15.52 -12.18
C ILE A 120 -11.45 15.83 -13.68
N ARG A 121 -12.62 15.63 -14.31
CA ARG A 121 -12.84 15.95 -15.72
C ARG A 121 -12.64 17.45 -16.00
N ARG A 122 -13.08 18.30 -15.07
CA ARG A 122 -12.94 19.76 -15.18
C ARG A 122 -11.49 20.20 -14.99
N GLU A 123 -10.81 19.73 -13.94
CA GLU A 123 -9.43 20.16 -13.67
C GLU A 123 -8.42 19.55 -14.65
N MET A 124 -8.67 18.33 -15.14
CA MET A 124 -7.82 17.64 -16.12
C MET A 124 -8.26 17.88 -17.58
N ALA A 125 -9.09 18.90 -17.84
CA ALA A 125 -9.55 19.21 -19.19
C ALA A 125 -8.36 19.59 -20.09
N PRO A 126 -8.32 19.18 -21.39
CA PRO A 126 -7.22 19.51 -22.30
C PRO A 126 -6.93 21.01 -22.40
N GLU A 127 -7.95 21.85 -22.23
CA GLU A 127 -7.83 23.30 -22.24
C GLU A 127 -7.01 23.85 -21.07
N ARG A 128 -6.83 23.06 -20.00
CA ARG A 128 -6.03 23.38 -18.79
C ARG A 128 -4.67 22.70 -18.81
N SER A 129 -4.22 22.12 -19.92
CA SER A 129 -2.92 21.42 -19.98
C SER A 129 -1.73 22.31 -19.60
N GLU A 130 -1.79 23.63 -19.86
CA GLU A 130 -0.76 24.59 -19.45
C GLU A 130 -0.69 24.78 -17.92
N GLU A 131 -1.80 24.56 -17.20
CA GLU A 131 -1.87 24.61 -15.73
C GLU A 131 -1.43 23.28 -15.08
N ASN A 132 -1.40 22.19 -15.86
CA ASN A 132 -1.18 20.82 -15.39
C ASN A 132 0.19 20.23 -15.81
N THR A 133 1.25 21.04 -15.85
CA THR A 133 2.60 20.60 -16.27
C THR A 133 3.35 19.73 -15.26
N TRP A 134 2.71 19.42 -14.13
CA TRP A 134 3.27 18.63 -13.03
C TRP A 134 3.02 17.12 -13.20
N LEU A 135 2.20 16.73 -14.17
CA LEU A 135 1.99 15.35 -14.64
C LEU A 135 3.16 14.88 -15.53
#